data_AF-A0A5C6EGB8-F1
#
_entry.id   AF-A0A5C6EGB8-F1
#
_cell.length_a   1.000
_cell.length_b   1.000
_cell.length_c   1.000
_cell.angle_alpha   90.00
_cell.angle_beta   90.00
_cell.angle_gamma   90.00
#
_symmetry.space_group_name_H-M   'P 1'
#
loop_
_entity.id
_entity.type
_entity.pdbx_description
1 polymer ?
#
loop_
_entity_poly.entity_id
_entity_poly.type
_entity_poly.pdbx_seq_one_letter_code
_entity_poly.pdbx_strand_id
1 'polypeptide(L)'
;MNALEKVAWTELIVSVLATVVVLALYPWLGGGAVGGFGLLGFLGITPLLMRKKGDRVVRDERDVQIERQASWWGFGSAWMLMVFSLAVVTMWHSYQSRDVSPALLNIMIWIQFAFCYAIKGASSVLQYRGMNRAA
;
A
#
# COMPACT_ATOMS: atom_id res chain seq x y z
N MET A 1 -17.53 -5.35 12.22
CA MET A 1 -16.56 -4.78 11.27
C MET A 1 -17.28 -3.84 10.32
N ASN A 2 -16.95 -2.55 10.39
CA ASN A 2 -17.49 -1.52 9.49
C ASN A 2 -17.04 -1.81 8.03
N ALA A 3 -17.75 -1.29 7.03
CA ALA A 3 -17.38 -1.41 5.62
C ALA A 3 -15.98 -0.84 5.35
N LEU A 4 -15.65 0.31 5.93
CA LEU A 4 -14.33 0.92 5.79
C LEU A 4 -13.23 0.18 6.55
N GLU A 5 -13.57 -0.46 7.67
CA GLU A 5 -12.64 -1.35 8.36
C GLU A 5 -12.32 -2.59 7.50
N LYS A 6 -13.30 -3.13 6.76
CA LYS A 6 -13.06 -4.20 5.77
C LYS A 6 -12.15 -3.74 4.64
N VAL A 7 -12.34 -2.51 4.15
CA VAL A 7 -11.46 -1.92 3.12
C VAL A 7 -10.03 -1.81 3.67
N ALA A 8 -9.85 -1.26 4.87
CA ALA A 8 -8.53 -1.14 5.51
C ALA A 8 -7.81 -2.49 5.66
N TRP A 9 -8.53 -3.53 6.09
CA TRP A 9 -7.99 -4.89 6.13
C TRP A 9 -7.64 -5.44 4.75
N THR A 10 -8.47 -5.17 3.74
CA THR A 10 -8.21 -5.60 2.36
C THR A 10 -6.95 -4.94 1.82
N GLU A 11 -6.80 -3.64 2.01
CA GLU A 11 -5.59 -2.89 1.62
C GLU A 11 -4.33 -3.45 2.28
N LEU A 12 -4.39 -3.73 3.58
CA LEU A 12 -3.27 -4.29 4.33
C LEU A 12 -2.92 -5.71 3.89
N ILE A 13 -3.90 -6.60 3.77
CA ILE A 13 -3.66 -8.01 3.42
C ILE A 13 -3.15 -8.11 1.99
N VAL A 14 -3.77 -7.41 1.04
CA VAL A 14 -3.37 -7.46 -0.38
C VAL A 14 -1.95 -6.91 -0.56
N SER A 15 -1.61 -5.80 0.09
CA SER A 15 -0.28 -5.20 -0.03
C SER A 15 0.83 -6.07 0.61
N VAL A 16 0.57 -6.64 1.80
CA VAL A 16 1.49 -7.57 2.46
C VAL A 16 1.63 -8.86 1.66
N LEU A 17 0.54 -9.44 1.18
CA LEU A 17 0.56 -10.67 0.39
C LEU A 17 1.33 -10.47 -0.92
N ALA A 18 1.10 -9.36 -1.63
CA ALA A 18 1.86 -9.01 -2.84
C ALA A 18 3.36 -8.97 -2.55
N THR A 19 3.76 -8.31 -1.46
CA THR A 19 5.17 -8.21 -1.04
C THR A 19 5.76 -9.58 -0.71
N VAL A 20 5.06 -10.40 0.08
CA VAL A 20 5.51 -11.74 0.46
C VAL A 20 5.65 -12.65 -0.77
N VAL A 21 4.69 -12.60 -1.70
CA VAL A 21 4.73 -13.39 -2.93
C VAL A 21 5.93 -12.99 -3.80
N VAL A 22 6.17 -11.69 -3.98
CA VAL A 22 7.33 -11.21 -4.76
C VAL A 22 8.64 -11.67 -4.12
N LEU A 23 8.80 -11.48 -2.80
CA LEU A 23 10.00 -11.89 -2.07
C LEU A 23 10.22 -13.41 -2.12
N ALA A 24 9.15 -14.19 -1.99
CA ALA A 24 9.21 -15.63 -2.10
C ALA A 24 9.60 -16.05 -3.52
N LEU A 25 9.03 -15.47 -4.57
CA LEU A 25 9.32 -15.86 -5.94
C LEU A 25 10.67 -15.36 -6.47
N TYR A 26 11.26 -14.34 -5.84
CA TYR A 26 12.48 -13.68 -6.33
C TYR A 26 13.68 -14.62 -6.55
N PRO A 27 14.00 -15.59 -5.66
CA PRO A 27 15.13 -16.51 -5.86
C PRO A 27 14.99 -17.41 -7.10
N TRP A 28 13.75 -17.72 -7.52
CA TRP A 28 13.47 -18.62 -8.65
C TRP A 28 13.19 -17.88 -9.95
N LEU A 29 12.48 -16.75 -9.89
CA LEU A 29 12.01 -16.03 -11.08
C LEU A 29 12.80 -14.74 -11.36
N GLY A 30 13.67 -14.30 -10.45
CA GLY A 30 14.41 -13.05 -10.57
C GLY A 30 13.48 -11.87 -10.86
N GLY A 31 13.75 -11.13 -11.94
CA GLY A 31 12.92 -10.01 -12.38
C GLY A 31 11.46 -10.39 -12.73
N GLY A 32 11.19 -11.66 -13.07
CA GLY A 32 9.83 -12.14 -13.32
C GLY A 32 8.94 -12.14 -12.07
N ALA A 33 9.52 -12.16 -10.87
CA ALA A 33 8.78 -12.12 -9.62
C ALA A 33 7.99 -10.82 -9.43
N VAL A 34 8.36 -9.74 -10.13
CA VAL A 34 7.64 -8.44 -10.13
C VAL A 34 6.18 -8.60 -10.58
N GLY A 35 5.87 -9.61 -11.39
CA GLY A 35 4.50 -9.96 -11.75
C GLY A 35 3.61 -10.26 -10.53
N GLY A 36 4.19 -10.68 -9.40
CA GLY A 36 3.47 -10.88 -8.14
C GLY A 36 2.82 -9.60 -7.59
N PHE A 37 3.33 -8.41 -7.93
CA PHE A 37 2.66 -7.15 -7.61
C PHE A 37 1.34 -6.96 -8.38
N GLY A 38 1.05 -7.79 -9.38
CA GLY A 38 -0.29 -7.86 -9.99
C GLY A 38 -1.40 -8.16 -8.98
N LEU A 39 -1.08 -8.77 -7.83
CA LEU A 39 -2.01 -8.95 -6.71
C LEU A 39 -2.55 -7.61 -6.17
N LEU A 40 -1.81 -6.51 -6.30
CA LEU A 40 -2.31 -5.17 -5.93
C LEU A 40 -3.54 -4.77 -6.77
N GLY A 41 -3.77 -5.40 -7.93
CA GLY A 41 -5.00 -5.23 -8.70
C GLY A 41 -6.27 -5.60 -7.93
N PHE A 42 -6.18 -6.48 -6.93
CA PHE A 42 -7.31 -6.83 -6.05
C PHE A 42 -7.79 -5.65 -5.19
N LEU A 43 -6.98 -4.59 -5.04
CA LEU A 43 -7.43 -3.34 -4.40
C LEU A 43 -8.61 -2.70 -5.17
N GLY A 44 -8.74 -2.96 -6.48
CA GLY A 44 -9.89 -2.53 -7.28
C GLY A 44 -11.24 -3.14 -6.86
N ILE A 45 -11.23 -4.17 -6.01
CA ILE A 45 -12.46 -4.77 -5.44
C ILE A 45 -12.98 -3.96 -4.25
N THR A 46 -12.17 -3.09 -3.65
CA THR A 46 -12.56 -2.31 -2.46
C THR A 46 -13.86 -1.50 -2.60
N PRO A 47 -14.23 -0.90 -3.76
CA PRO A 47 -15.52 -0.22 -3.91
C PRO A 47 -16.72 -1.16 -3.75
N LEU A 48 -16.57 -2.45 -4.08
CA LEU A 48 -17.63 -3.44 -3.90
C LEU A 48 -17.91 -3.71 -2.41
N LEU A 49 -16.90 -3.55 -1.55
CA LEU A 49 -17.03 -3.68 -0.10
C LEU A 49 -17.79 -2.49 0.52
N MET A 50 -17.79 -1.34 -0.18
CA MET A 50 -18.50 -0.13 0.23
C MET A 50 -19.92 -0.03 -0.34
N ARG A 51 -20.38 -1.04 -1.08
CA ARG A 51 -21.72 -1.02 -1.69
C ARG A 51 -22.80 -0.96 -0.60
N LYS A 52 -23.68 0.04 -0.69
CA LYS A 52 -24.78 0.27 0.26
C LYS A 52 -25.69 -0.97 0.34
N LYS A 53 -25.93 -1.48 1.56
CA LYS A 53 -26.95 -2.49 1.84
C LYS A 53 -28.08 -1.85 2.64
N GLY A 54 -29.19 -1.55 1.97
CA GLY A 54 -30.38 -0.94 2.58
C GLY A 54 -30.17 0.51 3.02
N ASP A 55 -30.81 0.91 4.12
CA ASP A 55 -30.82 2.29 4.63
C ASP A 55 -29.73 2.63 5.65
N ARG A 56 -28.72 1.76 5.80
CA ARG A 56 -27.60 2.07 6.71
C ARG A 56 -26.74 3.20 6.15
N VAL A 57 -26.39 4.15 7.03
CA VAL A 57 -25.34 5.14 6.79
C VAL A 57 -24.02 4.38 6.59
N VAL A 58 -23.45 4.49 5.38
CA VAL A 58 -22.25 3.74 4.97
C VAL A 58 -20.97 4.44 5.44
N ARG A 59 -21.03 5.75 5.64
CA ARG A 59 -19.87 6.59 5.95
C ARG A 59 -20.27 7.67 6.94
N ASP A 60 -19.64 7.66 8.10
CA ASP A 60 -19.77 8.67 9.14
C ASP A 60 -18.67 9.75 8.99
N GLU A 61 -18.82 10.91 9.62
CA GLU A 61 -17.78 11.96 9.65
C GLU A 61 -16.48 11.42 10.26
N ARG A 62 -16.59 10.54 11.26
CA ARG A 62 -15.47 9.84 11.88
C ARG A 62 -14.67 9.01 10.87
N ASP A 63 -15.38 8.26 10.05
CA ASP A 63 -14.78 7.39 9.04
C ASP A 63 -14.00 8.21 7.99
N VAL A 64 -14.53 9.38 7.62
CA VAL A 64 -13.84 10.34 6.73
C VAL A 64 -12.55 10.85 7.36
N GLN A 65 -12.54 11.17 8.65
CA GLN A 65 -11.34 11.63 9.35
C GLN A 65 -10.25 10.55 9.39
N ILE A 66 -10.62 9.31 9.74
CA ILE A 66 -9.69 8.17 9.75
C ILE A 66 -9.08 7.96 8.37
N GLU A 67 -9.90 7.95 7.33
CA GLU A 67 -9.45 7.76 5.95
C GLU A 67 -8.52 8.89 5.50
N ARG A 68 -8.83 10.14 5.84
CA ARG A 68 -7.98 11.30 5.53
C ARG A 68 -6.62 11.19 6.21
N GLN A 69 -6.61 10.88 7.51
CA GLN A 69 -5.37 10.74 8.27
C GLN A 69 -4.54 9.56 7.77
N ALA A 70 -5.17 8.40 7.55
CA ALA A 70 -4.49 7.22 7.01
C ALA A 70 -3.95 7.45 5.61
N SER A 71 -4.68 8.15 4.75
CA SER A 71 -4.21 8.54 3.43
C SER A 71 -3.01 9.48 3.51
N TRP A 72 -3.04 10.45 4.44
CA TRP A 72 -1.89 11.34 4.65
C TRP A 72 -0.64 10.57 5.08
N TRP A 73 -0.77 9.63 6.02
CA TRP A 73 0.34 8.75 6.41
C TRP A 73 0.80 7.85 5.27
N GLY A 74 -0.12 7.20 4.56
CA GLY A 74 0.18 6.30 3.45
C GLY A 74 0.90 7.01 2.31
N PHE A 75 0.28 8.06 1.75
CA PHE A 75 0.88 8.84 0.66
C PHE A 75 2.14 9.56 1.10
N GLY A 76 2.15 10.19 2.28
CA GLY A 76 3.31 10.93 2.79
C GLY A 76 4.53 10.02 2.97
N SER A 77 4.35 8.88 3.64
CA SER A 77 5.44 7.91 3.85
C SER A 77 5.94 7.30 2.54
N ALA A 78 5.03 6.89 1.65
CA ALA A 78 5.39 6.32 0.36
C ALA A 78 6.07 7.33 -0.57
N TRP A 79 5.64 8.59 -0.56
CA TRP A 79 6.26 9.66 -1.33
C TRP A 79 7.69 9.92 -0.84
N MET A 80 7.87 10.13 0.46
CA MET A 80 9.18 10.39 1.05
C MET A 80 10.13 9.20 0.83
N LEU A 81 9.63 7.97 0.98
CA LEU A 81 10.41 6.77 0.70
C LEU A 81 10.87 6.72 -0.75
N MET A 82 10.00 7.02 -1.71
CA MET A 82 10.37 7.04 -3.14
C MET A 82 11.40 8.12 -3.45
N VAL A 83 11.18 9.36 -3.00
CA VAL A 83 12.13 10.46 -3.25
C VAL A 83 13.50 10.12 -2.69
N PHE A 84 13.55 9.62 -1.45
CA PHE A 84 14.79 9.23 -0.80
C PHE A 84 15.49 8.08 -1.55
N SER A 85 14.74 7.03 -1.89
CA SER A 85 15.31 5.87 -2.58
C SER A 85 15.77 6.22 -4.00
N LEU A 86 15.04 7.06 -4.74
CA LEU A 86 15.49 7.55 -6.05
C LEU A 86 16.75 8.41 -5.94
N ALA A 87 16.83 9.29 -4.94
CA ALA A 87 18.01 10.11 -4.70
C ALA A 87 19.24 9.22 -4.42
N VAL A 88 19.10 8.24 -3.52
CA VAL A 88 20.16 7.28 -3.17
C VAL A 88 20.59 6.48 -4.40
N VAL A 89 19.65 5.89 -5.14
CA VAL A 89 19.96 5.09 -6.34
C VAL A 89 20.65 5.93 -7.40
N THR A 90 20.19 7.15 -7.64
CA THR A 90 20.76 8.05 -8.66
C THR A 90 22.17 8.49 -8.27
N MET A 91 22.39 8.89 -7.02
CA MET A 91 23.71 9.26 -6.52
C MET A 91 24.69 8.08 -6.59
N TRP A 92 24.23 6.89 -6.22
CA TRP A 92 25.04 5.67 -6.27
C TRP A 92 25.43 5.27 -7.70
N HIS A 93 24.48 5.29 -8.64
CA HIS A 93 24.75 4.99 -10.04
C HIS A 93 25.63 6.05 -10.70
N SER A 94 25.41 7.33 -10.39
CA SER A 94 26.27 8.42 -10.85
C SER A 94 27.71 8.27 -10.36
N TYR A 95 27.91 7.86 -9.10
CA TYR A 95 29.25 7.62 -8.55
C TYR A 95 29.99 6.49 -9.28
N GLN A 96 29.25 5.49 -9.79
CA GLN A 96 29.82 4.36 -10.53
C GLN A 96 29.89 4.59 -12.05
N SER A 97 29.49 5.76 -12.55
CA SER A 97 29.36 6.04 -13.99
C SER A 97 28.49 4.99 -14.71
N ARG A 98 27.41 4.54 -14.06
CA ARG A 98 26.46 3.54 -14.60
C ARG A 98 25.11 4.17 -14.84
N ASP A 99 24.46 3.78 -15.93
CA ASP A 99 23.07 4.15 -16.17
C ASP A 99 22.12 3.41 -15.22
N VAL A 100 20.98 4.03 -14.91
CA VAL A 100 19.90 3.42 -14.12
C VAL A 100 19.04 2.57 -15.05
N SER A 101 18.90 1.29 -14.74
CA SER A 101 18.09 0.40 -15.59
C SER A 101 16.59 0.67 -15.41
N PRO A 102 15.78 0.64 -16.49
CA PRO A 102 14.33 0.78 -16.39
C PRO A 102 13.67 -0.29 -15.51
N ALA A 103 14.25 -1.49 -15.46
CA ALA A 103 13.77 -2.58 -14.61
C ALA A 103 13.87 -2.24 -13.12
N LEU A 104 14.97 -1.59 -12.70
CA LEU A 104 15.14 -1.14 -11.32
C LEU A 104 14.09 -0.10 -10.94
N LEU A 105 13.87 0.89 -11.82
CA LEU A 105 12.83 1.92 -11.61
C LEU A 105 11.44 1.31 -11.49
N ASN A 106 11.12 0.33 -12.34
CA ASN A 106 9.84 -0.39 -12.30
C ASN A 106 9.64 -1.09 -10.94
N ILE A 107 10.65 -1.81 -10.45
CA ILE A 107 10.60 -2.48 -9.14
C ILE A 107 10.39 -1.46 -8.02
N MET A 108 11.08 -0.32 -8.05
CA MET A 108 10.94 0.72 -7.04
C MET A 108 9.52 1.28 -6.97
N ILE A 109 8.90 1.53 -8.13
CA ILE A 109 7.51 2.02 -8.21
C ILE A 109 6.55 0.99 -7.58
N TRP A 110 6.70 -0.30 -7.90
CA TRP A 110 5.82 -1.32 -7.33
C TRP A 110 5.99 -1.50 -5.83
N ILE A 111 7.24 -1.51 -5.33
CA ILE A 111 7.53 -1.56 -3.90
C ILE A 111 6.89 -0.37 -3.19
N GLN A 112 7.01 0.83 -3.77
CA GLN A 112 6.41 2.02 -3.22
C GLN A 112 4.88 1.91 -3.15
N PHE A 113 4.24 1.41 -4.21
CA PHE A 113 2.79 1.24 -4.24
C PHE A 113 2.34 0.24 -3.16
N ALA A 114 2.99 -0.91 -3.06
CA ALA A 114 2.72 -1.89 -2.01
C ALA A 114 2.90 -1.28 -0.61
N PHE A 115 3.99 -0.53 -0.39
CA PHE A 115 4.28 0.12 0.89
C PHE A 115 3.24 1.19 1.27
N CYS A 116 2.78 1.99 0.30
CA CYS A 116 1.74 2.99 0.47
C CYS A 116 0.46 2.37 1.04
N TYR A 117 -0.06 1.33 0.39
CA TYR A 117 -1.28 0.66 0.82
C TYR A 117 -1.09 -0.16 2.10
N ALA A 118 0.10 -0.68 2.36
CA ALA A 118 0.42 -1.33 3.61
C ALA A 118 0.32 -0.34 4.79
N ILE A 119 0.94 0.84 4.67
CA ILE A 119 0.88 1.87 5.73
C ILE A 119 -0.52 2.46 5.86
N LYS A 120 -1.19 2.78 4.75
CA LYS A 120 -2.57 3.29 4.78
C LYS A 120 -3.51 2.28 5.44
N GLY A 121 -3.44 1.00 5.05
CA GLY A 121 -4.24 -0.07 5.63
C GLY A 121 -3.92 -0.27 7.11
N ALA A 122 -2.64 -0.35 7.48
CA ALA A 122 -2.21 -0.53 8.86
C ALA A 122 -2.65 0.64 9.77
N SER A 123 -2.41 1.88 9.35
CA SER A 123 -2.81 3.07 10.11
C SER A 123 -4.32 3.18 10.29
N SER A 124 -5.11 2.79 9.28
CA SER A 124 -6.57 2.72 9.38
C SER A 124 -7.01 1.66 10.38
N VAL A 125 -6.47 0.43 10.28
CA VAL A 125 -6.79 -0.68 11.21
C VAL A 125 -6.43 -0.32 12.65
N LEU A 126 -5.28 0.31 12.87
CA LEU A 126 -4.85 0.75 14.20
C LEU A 126 -5.80 1.79 14.80
N GLN A 127 -6.26 2.77 14.01
CA GLN A 127 -7.23 3.77 14.47
C GLN A 127 -8.59 3.14 14.82
N TYR A 128 -9.11 2.23 13.98
CA TYR A 128 -10.36 1.51 14.27
C TYR A 128 -10.24 0.68 15.55
N ARG A 129 -9.11 -0.04 15.74
CA ARG A 129 -8.90 -0.88 16.94
C ARG A 129 -8.63 -0.08 18.20
N GLY A 130 -7.87 1.02 18.11
CA GLY A 130 -7.56 1.88 19.26
C GLY A 130 -8.81 2.50 19.86
N MET A 131 -9.76 2.90 19.00
CA MET A 131 -11.01 3.50 19.45
C MET A 131 -11.97 2.49 20.11
N ASN A 132 -11.99 1.23 19.66
CA ASN A 132 -12.79 0.18 20.33
C ASN A 132 -12.30 -0.16 21.74
N ARG A 133 -11.10 0.28 22.12
CA ARG A 133 -10.55 0.10 23.48
C ARG A 133 -10.85 1.29 24.41
N ALA A 134 -11.24 2.44 23.85
CA ALA A 134 -11.50 3.67 24.59
C ALA A 134 -13.00 3.92 24.85
N ALA A 135 -13.87 3.10 24.27
CA ALA A 135 -15.32 3.06 24.48
C ALA A 135 -15.70 1.87 25.37
#